data_AF-A0A2N2NGU5-F1
#
_entry.id   AF-A0A2N2NGU5-F1
#
_cell.length_a   1.000
_cell.length_b   1.000
_cell.length_c   1.000
_cell.angle_alpha   90.00
_cell.angle_beta   90.00
_cell.angle_gamma   90.00
#
_symmetry.space_group_name_H-M   'P 1'
#
loop_
_entity.id
_entity.type
_entity.pdbx_description
1 polymer ?
#
loop_
_entity_poly.entity_id
_entity_poly.type
_entity_poly.pdbx_seq_one_letter_code
_entity_poly.pdbx_strand_id
1 'polypeptide(L)' 'MKNGENYRSHVQSWLQPVKSLVPTISAEVFAGELDLKKIPPASDRLKFRLSTLFGVWKAEDHRDWGAIRLWAGELKKLFE' A
#
# COMPACT_ATOMS: atom_id res chain seq x y z
N MET A 1 2.74 9.51 -4.63
CA MET A 1 3.71 10.62 -4.51
C MET A 1 4.74 10.52 -5.63
N LYS A 2 5.43 11.62 -5.91
CA LYS A 2 6.60 11.60 -6.80
C LYS A 2 7.63 10.60 -6.26
N ASN A 3 8.13 9.70 -7.11
CA ASN A 3 9.15 8.70 -6.79
C ASN A 3 8.74 7.69 -5.69
N GLY A 4 7.45 7.32 -5.63
CA GLY A 4 6.92 6.34 -4.67
C GLY A 4 7.64 4.98 -4.68
N GLU A 5 8.00 4.51 -5.87
CA GLU A 5 8.68 3.22 -6.07
C GLU A 5 10.05 3.13 -5.38
N ASN A 6 10.73 4.26 -5.17
CA ASN A 6 12.04 4.27 -4.49
C ASN A 6 11.95 3.78 -3.04
N TYR A 7 10.76 3.82 -2.45
CA TYR A 7 10.52 3.40 -1.07
C TYR A 7 10.03 1.95 -0.99
N ARG A 8 9.72 1.30 -2.12
CA ARG A 8 9.13 -0.04 -2.17
C ARG A 8 10.00 -1.08 -1.45
N SER A 9 11.31 -1.05 -1.69
CA SER A 9 12.29 -1.95 -1.04
C SER A 9 12.30 -1.77 0.48
N HIS A 10 12.23 -0.52 0.96
CA HIS A 10 12.16 -0.23 2.39
C HIS A 10 10.83 -0.69 3.00
N VAL A 11 9.69 -0.44 2.34
CA VAL A 11 8.37 -0.88 2.83
C VAL A 11 8.29 -2.41 2.91
N GLN A 12 8.88 -3.14 1.96
CA GLN A 12 8.96 -4.60 2.04
C GLN A 12 9.69 -5.10 3.30
N SER A 13 10.62 -4.32 3.85
CA SER A 13 11.30 -4.66 5.10
C SER A 13 10.38 -4.59 6.33
N TRP A 14 9.25 -3.89 6.26
CA TRP A 14 8.33 -3.77 7.40
C TRP A 14 7.64 -5.09 7.76
N LEU A 15 7.63 -6.06 6.84
CA LEU A 15 7.12 -7.41 7.10
C LEU A 15 8.15 -8.31 7.79
N GLN A 16 9.42 -7.90 7.92
CA GLN A 16 10.48 -8.74 8.50
C GLN A 16 10.20 -9.21 9.93
N PRO A 17 9.66 -8.39 10.85
CA PRO A 17 9.32 -8.87 12.19
C PRO A 17 8.32 -10.03 12.15
N VAL A 18 7.30 -9.95 11.29
CA VAL A 18 6.31 -11.03 11.13
C VAL A 18 6.95 -12.27 10.51
N LYS A 19 7.73 -12.10 9.43
CA LYS A 19 8.45 -13.19 8.76
C LYS A 19 9.45 -13.92 9.68
N SER A 20 9.99 -13.22 10.68
CA SER A 20 10.90 -13.81 11.66
C SER A 20 10.21 -14.69 12.70
N LEU A 21 8.89 -14.52 12.90
CA LEU A 21 8.11 -15.24 13.89
C LEU A 21 7.25 -16.35 13.27
N VAL A 22 6.83 -16.17 12.01
CA VAL A 22 5.91 -17.09 11.33
C VAL A 22 6.47 -17.46 9.95
N PRO A 23 6.60 -18.77 9.65
CA PRO A 23 6.97 -19.24 8.30
C PRO A 23 5.95 -18.73 7.28
N THR A 24 6.37 -17.73 6.49
CA THR A 24 5.50 -17.07 5.52
C THR A 24 5.73 -17.67 4.15
N ILE A 25 4.70 -18.33 3.58
CA ILE A 25 4.77 -19.01 2.28
C ILE A 25 4.98 -18.02 1.13
N SER A 26 4.28 -16.88 1.16
CA SER A 26 4.46 -15.78 0.21
C SER A 26 3.95 -14.48 0.84
N ALA A 27 4.56 -13.35 0.47
CA ALA A 27 4.12 -12.02 0.87
C ALA A 27 4.48 -10.99 -0.20
N GLU A 28 3.54 -10.12 -0.53
CA GLU A 28 3.74 -9.04 -1.50
C GLU A 28 3.19 -7.71 -0.96
N VAL A 29 3.76 -6.60 -1.43
CA VAL A 29 3.33 -5.24 -1.07
C VAL A 29 2.72 -4.56 -2.30
N PHE A 30 1.54 -4.00 -2.14
CA PHE A 30 0.84 -3.25 -3.19
C PHE A 30 0.64 -1.80 -2.75
N ALA A 31 0.58 -0.88 -3.72
CA ALA A 31 0.19 0.50 -3.46
C ALA A 31 -1.22 0.54 -2.87
N GLY A 32 -1.51 1.54 -2.02
CA GLY A 32 -2.80 1.70 -1.37
C GLY A 32 -3.66 2.81 -1.98
N GLU A 33 -4.83 3.03 -1.39
CA GLU A 33 -5.73 4.14 -1.75
C GLU A 33 -5.56 5.29 -0.75
N LEU A 34 -5.52 6.53 -1.24
CA LEU A 34 -5.56 7.71 -0.39
C LEU A 34 -7.02 8.16 -0.17
N ASP A 35 -7.65 7.62 0.89
CA ASP A 35 -8.99 8.03 1.32
C ASP A 35 -8.92 9.00 2.50
N LEU A 36 -9.12 10.28 2.21
CA LEU A 36 -9.06 11.37 3.19
C LEU A 36 -10.15 11.28 4.27
N LYS A 37 -11.25 10.55 4.02
CA LYS A 37 -12.32 10.36 5.01
C LYS A 37 -11.85 9.50 6.17
N LYS A 38 -10.87 8.61 5.95
CA LYS A 38 -10.28 7.74 6.98
C LYS A 38 -9.30 8.47 7.90
N ILE A 39 -8.94 9.72 7.60
CA ILE A 39 -8.07 10.55 8.45
C ILE A 39 -8.92 11.13 9.60
N PRO A 40 -8.70 10.75 10.87
CA PRO A 40 -9.61 11.13 11.95
C PRO A 40 -9.59 12.63 12.31
N PRO A 41 -8.44 13.29 12.52
CA PRO A 41 -8.42 14.71 12.86
C PRO A 41 -8.81 15.58 11.67
N ALA A 42 -9.75 16.50 11.89
CA ALA A 42 -10.19 17.43 10.83
C ALA A 42 -9.06 18.35 10.35
N SER A 43 -8.16 18.76 11.25
CA SER A 43 -6.99 19.58 10.94
C SER A 43 -6.01 18.85 10.03
N ASP A 44 -5.73 17.58 10.29
CA ASP A 44 -4.84 16.78 9.44
C ASP A 44 -5.49 16.45 8.10
N ARG A 45 -6.79 16.15 8.10
CA ARG A 45 -7.56 15.99 6.86
C ARG A 45 -7.48 17.24 5.99
N LEU A 46 -7.55 18.45 6.56
CA LEU A 46 -7.41 19.70 5.82
C LEU A 46 -6.01 19.84 5.20
N LYS A 47 -4.94 19.53 5.96
CA LYS A 47 -3.57 19.54 5.44
C LYS A 47 -3.41 18.59 4.25
N PHE A 48 -3.90 17.35 4.36
CA PHE A 48 -3.83 16.39 3.26
C PHE A 48 -4.67 16.82 2.05
N ARG A 49 -5.86 17.41 2.27
CA ARG A 49 -6.67 18.00 1.18
C ARG A 49 -5.88 19.06 0.42
N LEU A 50 -5.20 19.96 1.12
CA LEU A 50 -4.33 20.96 0.49
C LEU A 50 -3.19 20.28 -0.27
N SER A 51 -2.49 19.31 0.32
CA SER A 51 -1.42 18.57 -0.35
C SER A 51 -1.89 17.84 -1.62
N THR A 52 -3.13 17.32 -1.64
CA THR A 52 -3.72 16.71 -2.83
C THR A 52 -4.13 17.74 -3.88
N LEU A 53 -4.65 18.90 -3.45
CA LEU A 53 -5.04 20.01 -4.34
C LEU A 53 -3.82 20.61 -5.05
N PHE A 54 -2.70 20.75 -4.32
CA PHE A 54 -1.43 21.22 -4.87
C PHE A 54 -0.65 20.13 -5.65
N GLY A 55 -1.26 18.96 -5.90
CA GLY A 55 -0.69 17.93 -6.77
C GLY A 55 0.50 17.15 -6.19
N VAL A 56 0.78 17.29 -4.90
CA VAL A 56 1.84 16.51 -4.21
C VAL A 56 1.43 15.03 -4.15
N TRP A 57 0.13 14.78 -4.03
CA TRP A 57 -0.49 13.45 -3.97
C TRP A 57 -1.75 13.43 -4.82
N LYS A 58 -2.07 12.28 -5.42
CA LYS A 58 -3.38 12.06 -6.04
C LYS A 58 -4.27 11.27 -5.08
N ALA A 59 -5.42 11.83 -4.74
CA ALA A 59 -6.43 11.18 -3.90
C ALA A 59 -7.27 10.21 -4.76
N GLU A 60 -6.64 9.10 -5.15
CA GLU A 60 -7.23 8.06 -5.99
C GLU A 60 -6.80 6.68 -5.47
N ASP A 61 -7.36 5.64 -6.08
CA ASP A 61 -6.94 4.28 -5.85
C ASP A 61 -5.67 3.99 -6.67
N HIS A 62 -4.54 3.75 -5.99
CA HIS A 62 -3.27 3.40 -6.63
C HIS A 62 -3.05 1.88 -6.71
N ARG A 63 -3.98 1.07 -6.20
CA ARG A 63 -3.84 -0.40 -6.23
C ARG A 63 -3.88 -0.89 -7.67
N ASP A 64 -2.85 -1.65 -8.04
CA ASP A 64 -2.93 -2.52 -9.21
C ASP A 64 -3.74 -3.77 -8.85
N TRP A 65 -5.05 -3.69 -9.07
CA TRP A 65 -5.96 -4.80 -8.82
C TRP A 65 -5.70 -6.02 -9.72
N GLY A 66 -5.05 -5.84 -10.88
CA GLY A 66 -4.61 -6.94 -11.73
C GLY A 66 -3.50 -7.74 -11.05
N ALA A 67 -2.46 -7.05 -10.59
CA ALA A 67 -1.34 -7.64 -9.86
C ALA A 67 -1.80 -8.31 -8.55
N ILE A 68 -2.71 -7.67 -7.80
CA ILE A 68 -3.29 -8.25 -6.57
C ILE A 68 -4.02 -9.56 -6.88
N ARG A 69 -4.87 -9.57 -7.92
CA ARG A 69 -5.64 -10.77 -8.31
C ARG A 69 -4.73 -11.89 -8.81
N LEU A 70 -3.70 -11.57 -9.59
CA LEU A 70 -2.73 -12.54 -10.06
C LEU A 70 -1.98 -13.19 -8.89
N TRP A 71 -1.40 -12.37 -8.01
CA TRP A 71 -0.68 -12.85 -6.83
C TRP A 71 -1.57 -13.70 -5.91
N ALA A 72 -2.82 -13.27 -5.67
CA ALA A 72 -3.77 -14.05 -4.87
C ALA A 72 -4.10 -15.41 -5.52
N GLY A 73 -4.24 -15.43 -6.85
CA GLY A 73 -4.47 -16.66 -7.61
C GLY A 73 -3.28 -17.62 -7.57
N GLU A 74 -2.05 -17.10 -7.68
CA GLU A 74 -0.82 -17.88 -7.56
C GLU A 74 -0.63 -18.44 -6.16
N LEU A 75 -0.90 -17.63 -5.13
CA LEU A 75 -0.84 -18.07 -3.73
C LEU A 75 -1.82 -19.20 -3.45
N LYS A 76 -3.06 -19.11 -3.96
CA LYS A 76 -4.07 -20.16 -3.77
C LYS A 76 -3.60 -21.52 -4.30
N LYS A 77 -2.93 -21.55 -5.46
CA LYS A 77 -2.41 -22.78 -6.08
C LYS A 77 -1.35 -23.49 -5.24
N LEU A 78 -0.77 -22.83 -4.24
CA LEU A 78 0.20 -23.45 -3.33
C LEU A 78 -0.47 -24.29 -2.22
N PHE A 79 -1.81 -24.20 -2.10
CA PHE A 79 -2.60 -24.92 -1.09
C PHE A 79 -3.59 -25.92 -1.70
N GLU A 80 -3.65 -26.03 -3.02
CA GLU A 80 -4.47 -26.99 -3.78
C GLU A 80 -3.60 -28.13 -4.32
#